data_AF-A0A3R9KKS4-F1
#
_entry.id   AF-A0A3R9KKS4-F1
#
_cell.length_a   1.000
_cell.length_b   1.000
_cell.length_c   1.000
_cell.angle_alpha   90.00
_cell.angle_beta   90.00
_cell.angle_gamma   90.00
#
_symmetry.space_group_name_H-M   'P 1'
#
loop_
_entity.id
_entity.type
_entity.pdbx_description
1 polymer ?
#
loop_
_entity_poly.entity_id
_entity_poly.type
_entity_poly.pdbx_seq_one_letter_code
_entity_poly.pdbx_strand_id
1 'polypeptide(L)' 'MNKLKEENLRRALSHIERHKQAINTSNNSEDNDFHKLLLQFSYDVYERIKANKKPYPNLDSDKVF' A
#
# COMPACT_ATOMS: atom_id res chain seq x y z
N MET A 1 16.55 10.06 6.66
CA MET A 1 16.10 8.75 6.16
C MET A 1 16.58 8.62 4.71
N ASN A 2 16.71 7.43 4.10
CA ASN A 2 17.04 7.37 2.66
C ASN A 2 15.88 8.01 1.86
N LYS A 3 16.17 8.86 0.88
CA LYS A 3 15.18 9.47 -0.04
C LYS A 3 14.19 8.44 -0.60
N LEU A 4 14.68 7.25 -0.96
CA LEU A 4 13.83 6.16 -1.47
C LEU A 4 12.84 5.67 -0.42
N LYS A 5 13.26 5.54 0.84
CA LYS A 5 12.38 5.13 1.95
C LYS A 5 11.28 6.18 2.18
N GLU A 6 11.63 7.46 2.20
CA GLU A 6 10.66 8.56 2.33
C GLU A 6 9.64 8.57 1.18
N GLU A 7 10.12 8.42 -0.06
CA GLU A 7 9.27 8.35 -1.24
C GLU A 7 8.32 7.15 -1.18
N ASN A 8 8.82 5.97 -0.81
CA ASN A 8 8.00 4.77 -0.69
C ASN A 8 6.95 4.87 0.41
N LEU A 9 7.28 5.47 1.56
CA LEU A 9 6.29 5.73 2.62
C LEU A 9 5.18 6.66 2.10
N ARG A 10 5.54 7.71 1.36
CA ARG A 10 4.55 8.64 0.77
C ARG A 10 3.66 7.94 -0.27
N ARG A 11 4.24 7.08 -1.11
CA ARG A 11 3.50 6.28 -2.10
C ARG A 11 2.55 5.28 -1.43
N ALA A 12 3.03 4.57 -0.41
CA ALA A 12 2.21 3.63 0.36
C ALA A 12 1.03 4.32 1.04
N LEU A 13 1.25 5.47 1.69
CA LEU A 13 0.16 6.26 2.28
C LEU A 13 -0.84 6.73 1.21
N SER A 14 -0.36 7.22 0.07
CA SER A 14 -1.25 7.61 -1.03
C SER A 14 -2.09 6.44 -1.55
N HIS A 15 -1.53 5.23 -1.61
CA HIS A 15 -2.25 4.04 -2.07
C HIS A 15 -3.30 3.57 -1.06
N ILE A 16 -2.95 3.59 0.24
CA ILE A 16 -3.88 3.33 1.36
C ILE A 16 -5.10 4.25 1.28
N GLU A 17 -4.88 5.56 1.13
CA GLU A 17 -5.99 6.52 1.09
C GLU A 17 -6.87 6.35 -0.16
N ARG A 18 -6.30 5.99 -1.31
CA ARG A 18 -7.09 5.67 -2.51
C ARG A 18 -8.01 4.47 -2.29
N HIS A 19 -7.54 3.41 -1.64
CA HIS A 19 -8.37 2.25 -1.35
C HIS A 19 -9.45 2.54 -0.32
N LYS A 20 -9.16 3.31 0.73
CA LYS A 20 -10.18 3.78 1.67
C LYS A 20 -11.26 4.59 0.98
N GLN A 21 -10.87 5.51 0.09
CA GLN A 21 -11.82 6.29 -0.68
C GLN A 21 -12.70 5.39 -1.55
N ALA A 22 -12.10 4.46 -2.30
CA ALA A 22 -12.83 3.56 -3.17
C ALA A 22 -13.82 2.66 -2.41
N ILE A 23 -13.44 2.16 -1.23
CA ILE A 23 -14.31 1.39 -0.33
C ILE A 23 -15.54 2.21 0.10
N ASN A 24 -15.32 3.47 0.46
CA ASN A 24 -16.37 4.37 0.93
C ASN A 24 -17.29 4.86 -0.20
N THR A 25 -16.84 4.86 -1.45
CA THR A 25 -17.62 5.34 -2.60
C THR A 25 -18.20 4.23 -3.47
N SER A 26 -17.75 2.99 -3.31
CA SER A 26 -18.22 1.87 -4.13
C SER A 26 -19.60 1.39 -3.70
N ASN A 27 -20.51 1.28 -4.67
CA ASN A 27 -21.82 0.63 -4.51
C ASN A 27 -21.80 -0.85 -4.94
N ASN A 28 -20.64 -1.36 -5.40
CA ASN A 28 -20.45 -2.74 -5.82
C ASN A 28 -19.68 -3.53 -4.75
N SER A 29 -20.27 -4.62 -4.26
CA SER A 29 -19.67 -5.48 -3.23
C SER A 29 -18.36 -6.14 -3.68
N GLU A 30 -18.25 -6.56 -4.94
CA GLU A 30 -17.05 -7.22 -5.46
C GLU A 30 -15.86 -6.26 -5.54
N ASP A 31 -16.10 -5.04 -6.06
CA ASP A 31 -15.08 -3.97 -6.07
C ASP A 31 -14.66 -3.59 -4.64
N ASN A 32 -15.61 -3.62 -3.69
CA ASN A 32 -15.34 -3.31 -2.30
C ASN A 32 -14.41 -4.35 -1.66
N ASP A 33 -14.66 -5.64 -1.88
CA ASP A 33 -13.82 -6.72 -1.36
C ASP A 33 -12.43 -6.74 -2.01
N PHE A 34 -12.35 -6.45 -3.31
CA PHE A 34 -11.08 -6.24 -4.00
C PHE A 34 -10.26 -5.10 -3.36
N HIS A 35 -10.89 -3.95 -3.09
CA HIS A 35 -10.20 -2.83 -2.45
C HIS A 35 -9.82 -3.10 -1.00
N LYS A 36 -10.61 -3.86 -0.22
CA LYS A 36 -10.21 -4.30 1.13
C LYS A 36 -8.96 -5.18 1.11
N LEU A 37 -8.88 -6.11 0.16
CA LEU A 37 -7.70 -6.96 0.00
C LEU A 37 -6.45 -6.11 -0.31
N LEU A 38 -6.55 -5.19 -1.27
CA LEU A 38 -5.44 -4.31 -1.62
C LEU A 38 -5.06 -3.34 -0.50
N LEU A 39 -6.04 -2.88 0.29
CA LEU A 39 -5.80 -2.05 1.47
C LEU A 39 -4.95 -2.80 2.51
N GLN A 40 -5.28 -4.06 2.79
CA GLN A 40 -4.50 -4.90 3.71
C GLN A 40 -3.05 -5.04 3.23
N PHE A 41 -2.85 -5.39 1.95
CA PHE A 41 -1.50 -5.48 1.37
C PHE A 41 -0.74 -4.15 1.43
N SER A 42 -1.44 -3.03 1.24
CA SER A 42 -0.84 -1.70 1.30
C SER A 42 -0.31 -1.36 2.69
N TYR A 43 -1.03 -1.76 3.74
CA TYR A 43 -0.57 -1.64 5.13
C TYR A 43 0.64 -2.52 5.42
N ASP A 44 0.64 -3.77 4.94
CA ASP A 44 1.78 -4.67 5.12
C ASP A 44 3.05 -4.10 4.47
N VAL A 45 2.93 -3.56 3.26
CA VAL A 45 4.03 -2.86 2.57
C VAL A 45 4.51 -1.66 3.38
N TYR A 46 3.60 -0.83 3.88
CA TYR A 46 3.93 0.35 4.68
C TYR A 46 4.71 -0.01 5.95
N GLU A 47 4.25 -0.98 6.73
CA GLU A 47 4.93 -1.41 7.96
C GLU A 47 6.30 -2.05 7.67
N ARG A 48 6.44 -2.75 6.55
CA ARG A 48 7.75 -3.28 6.11
C ARG A 48 8.74 -2.16 5.77
N ILE A 49 8.32 -1.16 5.00
CA ILE A 49 9.17 0.01 4.68
C ILE A 49 9.59 0.73 5.97
N LYS A 50 8.64 0.96 6.89
CA LYS A 50 8.88 1.58 8.19
C LYS A 50 9.93 0.81 8.98
N ALA A 51 9.85 -0.52 8.98
CA ALA A 51 10.81 -1.44 9.61
C ALA A 51 12.12 -1.66 8.83
N ASN A 52 12.41 -0.89 7.77
CA ASN A 52 13.58 -1.05 6.89
C ASN A 52 13.69 -2.44 6.24
N LYS A 53 12.56 -3.13 6.02
CA LYS A 53 12.49 -4.40 5.28
C LYS A 53 12.14 -4.13 3.82
N LYS A 54 12.48 -5.06 2.92
CA LYS A 54 12.00 -5.02 1.52
C LYS A 54 10.46 -4.93 1.51
N PRO A 55 9.86 -4.00 0.74
CA PRO A 55 8.41 -3.81 0.72
C PRO A 55 7.69 -5.07 0.25
N TYR A 56 8.22 -5.72 -0.79
CA TYR A 56 7.70 -6.98 -1.34
C TYR A 56 8.69 -8.11 -1.03
N PRO A 57 8.33 -9.10 -0.19
CA PRO A 57 9.25 -10.17 0.23
C PRO A 57 9.82 -11.00 -0.93
N ASN A 58 9.00 -11.19 -1.98
CA ASN A 58 9.29 -12.11 -3.08
C ASN A 58 9.64 -11.38 -4.39
N LEU A 59 9.79 -10.04 -4.35
CA LEU A 59 10.18 -9.26 -5.52
C LEU A 59 11.50 -8.57 -5.24
N ASP A 60 12.39 -8.56 -6.24
CA ASP A 60 13.61 -7.77 -6.17
C ASP A 60 13.33 -6.32 -6.61
N SER A 61 12.50 -5.64 -5.82
CA SER A 61 12.18 -4.23 -6.00
C SER A 61 12.08 -3.52 -4.66
N ASP A 62 12.84 -2.45 -4.53
CA ASP A 62 12.70 -1.52 -3.42
C ASP A 62 11.64 -0.45 -3.68
N LYS A 63 11.15 -0.28 -4.92
CA LYS A 63 10.07 0.67 -5.25
C LYS A 63 8.69 0.02 -5.08
N VAL A 64 7.70 0.82 -4.69
CA VAL A 64 6.32 0.39 -4.44
C VAL A 64 5.32 1.17 -5.28
N PHE A 65 4.21 0.52 -5.68
CA PHE A 65 3.03 1.11 -6.38
C PHE A 65 3.34 2.03 -7.55
#